data_AF-A0A7R9GJC5-F1
#
_entry.id   AF-A0A7R9GJC5-F1
#
_cell.length_a   1.000
_cell.length_b   1.000
_cell.length_c   1.000
_cell.angle_alpha   90.00
_cell.angle_beta   90.00
_cell.angle_gamma   90.00
#
_symmetry.space_group_name_H-M   'P 1'
#
loop_
_entity.id
_entity.type
_entity.pdbx_description
1 polymer ?
#
loop_
_entity_poly.entity_id
_entity_poly.type
_entity_poly.pdbx_seq_one_letter_code
_entity_poly.pdbx_strand_id
1 'polypeptide(L)'
;MKLSAKNCVLLFFAIFAPILHLSSGTKIKWKQIRTQEVKKNEAAGIIRLPRHVIPSHYDLVVVPWLDDDSFMFSGAVDITLTCVDVDLVGTPCSNITVHSKNIDILDVSVRRVSDGSDIPIEPNVDYDPYAEWSTVFLSNPLIVGESANLVITFSGVMSTEIAGLFYRSYDSAGTKK
;
A
#
# COMPACT_ATOMS: atom_id res chain seq x y z
N MET A 1 -36.36 -21.07 -44.71
CA MET A 1 -37.74 -21.49 -44.34
C MET A 1 -37.64 -22.78 -43.55
N LYS A 2 -38.46 -22.90 -42.50
CA LYS A 2 -38.38 -23.86 -41.38
C LYS A 2 -38.52 -25.35 -41.75
N LEU A 3 -38.10 -26.17 -40.77
CA LEU A 3 -38.60 -27.48 -40.30
C LEU A 3 -37.84 -28.76 -40.71
N SER A 4 -37.37 -29.50 -39.69
CA SER A 4 -37.36 -30.96 -39.63
C SER A 4 -37.18 -31.40 -38.15
N ALA A 5 -38.28 -31.70 -37.44
CA ALA A 5 -38.76 -33.03 -37.05
C ALA A 5 -37.82 -33.76 -36.05
N LYS A 6 -38.05 -33.71 -34.73
CA LYS A 6 -38.94 -34.58 -33.89
C LYS A 6 -38.88 -36.08 -34.22
N ASN A 7 -38.37 -36.88 -33.26
CA ASN A 7 -38.67 -38.30 -32.91
C ASN A 7 -37.83 -38.59 -31.63
N CYS A 8 -38.32 -38.80 -30.41
CA CYS A 8 -39.36 -39.68 -29.83
C CYS A 8 -39.09 -41.17 -30.09
N VAL A 9 -38.74 -41.94 -29.03
CA VAL A 9 -39.25 -43.30 -28.69
C VAL A 9 -38.53 -43.89 -27.45
N LEU A 10 -39.35 -44.10 -26.41
CA LEU A 10 -39.46 -45.19 -25.42
C LEU A 10 -38.28 -45.70 -24.54
N LEU A 11 -38.40 -45.33 -23.26
CA LEU A 11 -38.42 -46.14 -22.01
C LEU A 11 -38.00 -47.62 -22.05
N PHE A 12 -37.04 -47.98 -21.19
CA PHE A 12 -36.99 -49.25 -20.46
C PHE A 12 -36.72 -48.98 -18.96
N PHE A 13 -37.65 -49.42 -18.11
CA PHE A 13 -37.48 -49.50 -16.65
C PHE A 13 -36.64 -50.73 -16.30
N ALA A 14 -35.59 -50.55 -15.50
CA ALA A 14 -35.02 -51.61 -14.68
C ALA A 14 -34.65 -51.03 -13.31
N ILE A 15 -35.33 -51.54 -12.29
CA ILE A 15 -35.17 -51.27 -10.87
C ILE A 15 -33.92 -52.01 -10.39
N PHE A 16 -33.02 -51.39 -9.62
CA PHE A 16 -32.43 -51.98 -8.39
C PHE A 16 -31.44 -51.02 -7.67
N ALA A 17 -31.65 -50.90 -6.36
CA ALA A 17 -30.78 -50.40 -5.28
C ALA A 17 -30.44 -48.88 -5.17
N PRO A 18 -30.93 -48.18 -4.12
CA PRO A 18 -30.42 -46.86 -3.73
C PRO A 18 -29.09 -47.06 -3.00
N ILE A 19 -27.98 -46.73 -3.66
CA ILE A 19 -26.74 -46.49 -2.92
C ILE A 19 -26.87 -45.10 -2.30
N LEU A 20 -27.10 -45.06 -0.98
CA LEU A 20 -26.72 -43.92 -0.17
C LEU A 20 -25.22 -43.66 -0.42
N HIS A 21 -24.89 -42.72 -1.30
CA HIS A 21 -23.58 -42.07 -1.23
C HIS A 21 -23.77 -40.77 -0.46
N LEU A 22 -23.66 -40.94 0.86
CA LEU A 22 -23.47 -39.89 1.83
C LEU A 22 -22.37 -38.95 1.31
N SER A 23 -22.77 -37.70 1.09
CA SER A 23 -21.98 -36.47 0.99
C SER A 23 -20.46 -36.71 0.92
N SER A 24 -19.89 -36.56 -0.28
CA SER A 24 -18.43 -36.48 -0.41
C SER A 24 -17.96 -35.30 0.44
N GLY A 25 -17.38 -35.61 1.60
CA GLY A 25 -16.71 -34.63 2.44
C GLY A 25 -15.77 -33.82 1.56
N THR A 26 -16.10 -32.54 1.40
CA THR A 26 -15.26 -31.61 0.64
C THR A 26 -13.91 -31.60 1.35
N LYS A 27 -12.93 -32.31 0.79
CA LYS A 27 -11.58 -32.32 1.33
C LYS A 27 -11.08 -30.89 1.24
N ILE A 28 -11.09 -30.20 2.38
CA ILE A 28 -10.62 -28.83 2.45
C ILE A 28 -9.18 -28.82 1.94
N LYS A 29 -8.94 -27.99 0.93
CA LYS A 29 -7.74 -27.95 0.10
C LYS A 29 -6.59 -27.23 0.82
N TRP A 30 -6.27 -27.66 2.04
CA TRP A 30 -5.26 -27.05 2.90
C TRP A 30 -3.86 -27.04 2.26
N LYS A 31 -3.56 -28.06 1.44
CA LYS A 31 -2.26 -28.17 0.76
C LYS A 31 -2.08 -27.09 -0.31
N GLN A 32 -3.14 -26.65 -0.99
CA GLN A 32 -3.01 -25.66 -2.06
C GLN A 32 -2.98 -24.22 -1.53
N ILE A 33 -3.71 -23.94 -0.45
CA ILE A 33 -3.69 -22.64 0.23
C ILE A 33 -2.28 -22.36 0.78
N ARG A 34 -1.72 -23.31 1.54
CA ARG A 34 -0.38 -23.17 2.12
C ARG A 34 0.72 -23.07 1.06
N THR A 35 0.56 -23.74 -0.07
CA THR A 35 1.53 -23.68 -1.18
C THR A 35 1.46 -22.35 -1.95
N GLN A 36 0.28 -21.72 -2.04
CA GLN A 36 0.14 -20.39 -2.67
C GLN A 36 0.74 -19.29 -1.79
N GLU A 37 0.50 -19.33 -0.48
CA GLU A 37 1.10 -18.40 0.49
C GLU A 37 2.62 -18.56 0.55
N VAL A 38 3.14 -19.79 0.61
CA VAL A 38 4.59 -20.04 0.64
C VAL A 38 5.27 -19.61 -0.66
N LYS A 39 4.69 -19.87 -1.84
CA LYS A 39 5.26 -19.39 -3.11
C LYS A 39 5.23 -17.86 -3.27
N LYS A 40 4.20 -17.19 -2.75
CA LYS A 40 4.16 -15.71 -2.69
C LYS A 40 5.27 -15.17 -1.79
N ASN A 41 5.56 -15.85 -0.69
CA ASN A 41 6.55 -15.43 0.30
C ASN A 41 8.00 -15.81 -0.07
N GLU A 42 8.20 -16.85 -0.88
CA GLU A 42 9.54 -17.30 -1.34
C GLU A 42 10.04 -16.49 -2.56
N ALA A 43 9.13 -15.85 -3.30
CA ALA A 43 9.47 -14.86 -4.34
C ALA A 43 9.74 -13.45 -3.77
N ALA A 44 9.82 -13.29 -2.44
CA ALA A 44 10.14 -12.04 -1.78
C ALA A 44 11.61 -11.69 -1.99
N GLY A 45 11.93 -11.20 -3.20
CA GLY A 45 13.15 -10.46 -3.45
C GLY A 45 13.26 -9.26 -2.51
N ILE A 46 14.46 -8.67 -2.43
CA ILE A 46 14.69 -7.48 -1.63
C ILE A 46 13.74 -6.38 -2.11
N ILE A 47 12.81 -5.95 -1.26
CA ILE A 47 11.90 -4.84 -1.53
C ILE A 47 12.70 -3.54 -1.41
N ARG A 48 12.80 -2.79 -2.52
CA ARG A 48 13.55 -1.52 -2.60
C ARG A 48 12.72 -0.49 -3.32
N LEU A 49 12.74 0.74 -2.82
CA LEU A 49 12.14 1.87 -3.51
C LEU A 49 12.72 2.01 -4.93
N PRO A 50 11.92 2.51 -5.88
CA PRO A 50 12.41 3.00 -7.16
C PRO A 50 13.52 4.05 -6.95
N ARG A 51 14.48 4.09 -7.87
CA ARG A 51 15.69 4.90 -7.73
C ARG A 51 15.65 6.24 -8.46
N HIS A 52 14.61 6.48 -9.25
CA HIS A 52 14.51 7.63 -10.15
C HIS A 52 14.25 8.94 -9.43
N VAL A 53 13.86 8.93 -8.15
CA VAL A 53 13.76 10.13 -7.31
C VAL A 53 14.65 9.98 -6.09
N ILE A 54 15.52 10.97 -5.85
CA ILE A 54 16.45 10.98 -4.72
C ILE A 54 16.12 12.16 -3.81
N PRO A 55 15.83 11.93 -2.52
CA PRO A 55 15.65 13.00 -1.55
C PRO A 55 16.99 13.63 -1.17
N SER A 56 16.99 14.95 -0.98
CA SER A 56 18.14 15.73 -0.53
C SER A 56 17.92 16.42 0.81
N HIS A 57 16.66 16.76 1.16
CA HIS A 57 16.32 17.47 2.39
C HIS A 57 14.91 17.14 2.88
N TYR A 58 14.72 17.19 4.19
CA TYR A 58 13.43 16.98 4.86
C TYR A 58 13.20 18.09 5.89
N ASP A 59 12.13 18.86 5.71
CA ASP A 59 11.59 19.72 6.76
C ASP A 59 10.43 19.02 7.44
N LEU A 60 10.67 18.48 8.63
CA LEU A 60 9.74 17.65 9.38
C LEU A 60 9.22 18.38 10.62
N VAL A 61 7.89 18.44 10.75
CA VAL A 61 7.19 18.88 11.95
C VAL A 61 6.36 17.72 12.50
N VAL A 62 6.49 17.44 13.79
CA VAL A 62 5.70 16.44 14.50
C VAL A 62 5.15 17.06 15.78
N VAL A 63 3.84 16.93 15.99
CA VAL A 63 3.11 17.44 17.13
C VAL A 63 2.45 16.26 17.86
N PRO A 64 3.07 15.75 18.95
CA PRO A 64 2.46 14.73 19.78
C PRO A 64 1.45 15.34 20.75
N TRP A 65 0.32 14.64 20.97
CA TRP A 65 -0.65 14.94 22.01
C TRP A 65 -0.47 13.95 23.16
N LEU A 66 0.02 14.47 24.29
CA LEU A 66 0.29 13.68 25.50
C LEU A 66 -0.70 13.98 26.63
N ASP A 67 -1.53 15.01 26.46
CA ASP A 67 -2.41 15.54 27.50
C ASP A 67 -3.80 14.87 27.50
N ASP A 68 -4.16 14.24 26.38
CA ASP A 68 -5.30 13.34 26.30
C ASP A 68 -4.80 11.89 26.25
N ASP A 69 -5.53 10.96 26.85
CA ASP A 69 -5.20 9.52 26.82
C ASP A 69 -5.26 8.93 25.38
N SER A 70 -5.30 9.77 24.33
CA SER A 70 -5.32 9.40 22.92
C SER A 70 -3.96 8.95 22.41
N PHE A 71 -2.87 9.52 22.96
CA PHE A 71 -1.50 9.33 22.48
C PHE A 71 -1.36 9.48 20.96
N MET A 72 -2.13 10.39 20.37
CA MET A 72 -2.07 10.67 18.94
C MET A 72 -0.93 11.63 18.61
N PHE A 73 -0.52 11.65 17.35
CA PHE A 73 0.34 12.68 16.81
C PHE A 73 -0.15 13.09 15.43
N SER A 74 0.16 14.33 15.08
CA SER A 74 0.03 14.84 13.72
C SER A 74 1.35 15.42 13.26
N GLY A 75 1.50 15.60 11.96
CA GLY A 75 2.72 16.16 11.41
C GLY A 75 2.59 16.58 9.96
N ALA A 76 3.62 17.25 9.50
CA ALA A 76 3.83 17.59 8.11
C ALA A 76 5.29 17.36 7.77
N VAL A 77 5.54 16.91 6.56
CA VAL A 77 6.89 16.80 6.00
C VAL A 77 6.92 17.44 4.63
N ASP A 78 7.92 18.28 4.39
CA ASP A 78 8.29 18.77 3.06
C ASP A 78 9.61 18.10 2.66
N ILE A 79 9.56 17.30 1.60
CA ILE A 79 10.69 16.52 1.10
C ILE A 79 11.18 17.13 -0.19
N THR A 80 12.40 17.66 -0.20
CA THR A 80 13.07 18.07 -1.44
C THR A 80 13.63 16.84 -2.14
N LEU A 81 13.19 16.60 -3.37
CA LEU A 81 13.51 15.45 -4.20
C LEU A 81 14.10 15.91 -5.53
N THR A 82 14.98 15.11 -6.13
CA THR A 82 15.51 15.34 -7.49
C THR A 82 15.26 14.14 -8.37
N CYS A 83 14.74 14.37 -9.58
CA CYS A 83 14.60 13.36 -10.61
C CYS A 83 15.97 13.01 -11.19
N VAL A 84 16.34 11.73 -11.20
CA VAL A 84 17.64 11.25 -11.66
C VAL A 84 17.48 10.13 -12.68
N ASP A 85 18.49 10.03 -13.54
CA ASP A 85 18.62 8.98 -14.52
C ASP A 85 19.10 7.67 -13.87
N VAL A 86 18.41 6.57 -14.13
CA VAL A 86 18.70 5.27 -13.48
C VAL A 86 18.83 4.10 -14.44
N ASP A 87 18.05 4.09 -15.53
CA ASP A 87 17.99 2.98 -16.48
C ASP A 87 18.17 3.41 -17.94
N LEU A 88 17.51 4.49 -18.35
CA LEU A 88 17.45 4.95 -19.73
C LEU A 88 17.62 6.46 -19.79
N VAL A 89 18.56 6.89 -20.64
CA VAL A 89 18.98 8.30 -20.73
C VAL A 89 17.79 9.22 -20.96
N GLY A 90 17.56 10.14 -20.02
CA GLY A 90 16.49 11.16 -20.12
C GLY A 90 15.08 10.65 -19.79
N THR A 91 14.94 9.53 -19.09
CA THR A 91 13.63 9.04 -18.65
C THR A 91 13.05 9.94 -17.56
N PRO A 92 11.86 10.54 -17.77
CA PRO A 92 11.25 11.41 -16.78
C PRO A 92 10.68 10.61 -15.59
N CYS A 93 10.58 11.29 -14.45
CA CYS A 93 10.01 10.74 -13.23
C CYS A 93 8.51 11.02 -13.20
N SER A 94 7.68 9.99 -13.46
CA SER A 94 6.22 10.10 -13.48
C SER A 94 5.56 9.82 -12.13
N ASN A 95 6.31 9.34 -11.15
CA ASN A 95 5.79 9.08 -9.81
C ASN A 95 6.86 9.34 -8.75
N ILE A 96 6.40 9.48 -7.51
CA ILE A 96 7.22 9.53 -6.31
C ILE A 96 6.70 8.46 -5.36
N THR A 97 7.55 7.48 -5.03
CA THR A 97 7.22 6.43 -4.06
C THR A 97 8.03 6.64 -2.79
N VAL A 98 7.36 6.64 -1.65
CA VAL A 98 7.96 6.78 -0.32
C VAL A 98 7.51 5.65 0.59
N HIS A 99 8.26 5.39 1.66
CA HIS A 99 7.79 4.49 2.69
C HIS A 99 6.75 5.16 3.59
N SER A 100 5.71 4.42 3.95
CA SER A 100 4.69 4.82 4.92
C SER A 100 4.20 3.59 5.68
N LYS A 101 4.12 3.69 7.01
CA LYS A 101 3.67 2.62 7.88
C LYS A 101 3.04 3.20 9.13
N ASN A 102 1.86 2.70 9.50
CA ASN A 102 1.14 3.09 10.73
C ASN A 102 0.92 4.61 10.85
N ILE A 103 0.72 5.27 9.71
CA ILE A 103 0.33 6.68 9.62
C ILE A 103 -0.82 6.79 8.63
N ASP A 104 -1.70 7.75 8.88
CA ASP A 104 -2.75 8.17 7.95
C ASP A 104 -2.23 9.37 7.18
N ILE A 105 -2.14 9.27 5.86
CA ILE A 105 -1.84 10.40 4.98
C ILE A 105 -3.13 11.20 4.80
N LEU A 106 -3.11 12.47 5.20
CA LEU A 106 -4.27 13.35 5.21
C LEU A 106 -4.34 14.21 3.96
N ASP A 107 -3.20 14.73 3.51
CA ASP A 107 -3.09 15.54 2.29
C ASP A 107 -1.70 15.39 1.68
N VAL A 108 -1.63 15.51 0.35
CA VAL A 108 -0.40 15.44 -0.44
C VAL A 108 -0.42 16.49 -1.53
N SER A 109 0.68 17.24 -1.64
CA SER A 109 0.91 18.13 -2.79
C SER A 109 2.35 18.07 -3.26
N VAL A 110 2.58 18.44 -4.52
CA VAL A 110 3.90 18.44 -5.13
C VAL A 110 4.12 19.79 -5.81
N ARG A 111 5.27 20.42 -5.56
CA ARG A 111 5.62 21.75 -6.09
C ARG A 111 7.00 21.71 -6.75
N ARG A 112 7.20 22.43 -7.85
CA ARG A 112 8.53 22.61 -8.44
C ARG A 112 9.39 23.50 -7.55
N VAL A 113 10.64 23.11 -7.36
CA VAL A 113 11.62 23.94 -6.62
C VAL A 113 12.00 25.18 -7.43
N SER A 114 12.01 25.09 -8.77
CA SER A 114 12.48 26.16 -9.65
C SER A 114 11.63 27.43 -9.61
N ASP A 115 10.31 27.29 -9.55
CA ASP A 115 9.35 28.40 -9.64
C ASP A 115 8.21 28.34 -8.61
N GLY A 116 8.18 27.32 -7.76
CA GLY A 116 7.13 27.13 -6.75
C GLY A 116 5.78 26.69 -7.31
N SER A 117 5.69 26.39 -8.61
CA SER A 117 4.43 25.97 -9.25
C SER A 117 3.97 24.60 -8.77
N ASP A 118 2.66 24.43 -8.60
CA ASP A 118 2.07 23.13 -8.29
C ASP A 118 2.23 22.18 -9.49
N ILE A 119 2.56 20.92 -9.18
CA ILE A 119 2.52 19.80 -10.12
C ILE A 119 1.21 19.05 -9.86
N PRO A 120 0.27 19.02 -10.81
CA PRO A 120 -0.95 18.25 -10.65
C PRO A 120 -0.62 16.77 -10.44
N ILE A 121 -1.29 16.15 -9.47
CA ILE A 121 -1.17 14.73 -9.13
C ILE A 121 -2.49 14.02 -9.38
N GLU A 122 -2.43 12.70 -9.56
CA GLU A 122 -3.63 11.87 -9.53
C GLU A 122 -4.33 11.97 -8.16
N PRO A 123 -5.67 11.89 -8.11
CA PRO A 123 -6.44 12.17 -6.90
C PRO A 123 -6.22 11.17 -5.76
N ASN A 124 -5.67 9.99 -6.04
CA ASN A 124 -5.46 8.95 -5.05
C ASN A 124 -3.96 8.65 -4.90
N VAL A 125 -3.51 8.52 -3.65
CA VAL A 125 -2.21 7.94 -3.31
C VAL A 125 -2.37 6.43 -3.26
N ASP A 126 -1.59 5.70 -4.05
CA ASP A 126 -1.61 4.23 -4.04
C ASP A 126 -0.81 3.73 -2.84
N TYR A 127 -1.37 2.77 -2.08
CA TYR A 127 -0.72 2.22 -0.88
C TYR A 127 -0.55 0.70 -1.01
N ASP A 128 0.71 0.25 -0.97
CA ASP A 128 1.06 -1.17 -0.90
C ASP A 128 1.38 -1.54 0.56
N PRO A 129 0.49 -2.29 1.26
CA PRO A 129 0.70 -2.67 2.65
C PRO A 129 1.77 -3.75 2.84
N TYR A 130 2.17 -4.47 1.78
CA TYR A 130 3.23 -5.48 1.85
C TYR A 130 4.61 -4.83 1.71
N ALA A 131 4.75 -3.87 0.81
CA ALA A 131 5.99 -3.11 0.63
C ALA A 131 6.12 -1.90 1.56
N GLU A 132 5.02 -1.51 2.23
CA GLU A 132 4.90 -0.30 3.05
C GLU A 132 5.24 0.94 2.22
N TRP A 133 4.63 1.04 1.03
CA TRP A 133 4.86 2.10 0.05
C TRP A 133 3.61 2.95 -0.16
N SER A 134 3.78 4.27 -0.17
CA SER A 134 2.82 5.22 -0.73
C SER A 134 3.38 5.81 -2.02
N THR A 135 2.62 5.71 -3.10
CA THR A 135 3.00 6.21 -4.42
C THR A 135 2.09 7.35 -4.86
N VAL A 136 2.71 8.46 -5.22
CA VAL A 136 2.07 9.65 -5.78
C VAL A 136 2.37 9.67 -7.28
N PHE A 137 1.33 9.66 -8.11
CA PHE A 137 1.47 9.76 -9.57
C PHE A 137 1.35 11.21 -10.03
N LEU A 138 2.34 11.66 -10.80
CA LEU A 138 2.40 13.03 -11.32
C LEU A 138 1.73 13.08 -12.69
N SER A 139 0.73 13.96 -12.85
CA SER A 139 0.13 14.18 -14.17
C SER A 139 1.11 14.83 -15.14
N ASN A 140 2.01 15.66 -14.62
CA ASN A 140 3.12 16.27 -15.35
C ASN A 140 4.44 15.74 -14.76
N PRO A 141 5.12 14.80 -15.43
CA PRO A 141 6.37 14.22 -14.94
C PRO A 141 7.48 15.26 -14.73
N LEU A 142 8.39 14.99 -13.79
CA LEU A 142 9.64 15.73 -13.65
C LEU A 142 10.61 15.26 -14.71
N ILE A 143 11.30 16.18 -15.39
CA ILE A 143 12.42 15.79 -16.26
C ILE A 143 13.69 15.56 -15.42
N VAL A 144 14.63 14.78 -15.96
CA VAL A 144 15.89 14.48 -15.28
C VAL A 144 16.62 15.77 -14.91
N GLY A 145 17.06 15.88 -13.65
CA GLY A 145 17.72 17.05 -13.09
C GLY A 145 16.77 18.07 -12.46
N GLU A 146 15.46 17.98 -12.68
CA GLU A 146 14.49 18.81 -11.96
C GLU A 146 14.32 18.36 -10.51
N SER A 147 14.05 19.34 -9.64
CA SER A 147 13.74 19.13 -8.24
C SER A 147 12.31 19.55 -7.90
N ALA A 148 11.71 18.84 -6.96
CA ALA A 148 10.37 19.12 -6.45
C ALA A 148 10.31 18.97 -4.92
N ASN A 149 9.38 19.70 -4.32
CA ASN A 149 8.96 19.54 -2.93
C ASN A 149 7.73 18.64 -2.89
N LEU A 150 7.85 17.46 -2.27
CA LEU A 150 6.70 16.62 -1.90
C LEU A 150 6.28 16.98 -0.48
N VAL A 151 5.08 17.55 -0.35
CA VAL A 151 4.50 17.94 0.94
C VAL A 151 3.45 16.90 1.33
N ILE A 152 3.59 16.34 2.53
CA ILE A 152 2.65 15.36 3.08
C ILE A 152 2.23 15.84 4.47
N THR A 153 0.92 15.90 4.71
CA THR A 153 0.39 16.00 6.08
C THR A 153 -0.11 14.64 6.52
N PHE A 154 0.14 14.29 7.78
CA PHE A 154 -0.15 12.96 8.30
C PHE A 154 -0.57 12.99 9.76
N SER A 155 -1.24 11.94 10.19
CA SER A 155 -1.51 11.62 11.60
C SER A 155 -1.17 10.19 11.93
N GLY A 156 -1.08 9.87 13.20
CA GLY A 156 -0.91 8.51 13.67
C GLY A 156 -1.14 8.38 15.17
N VAL A 157 -1.04 7.15 15.65
CA VAL A 157 -1.12 6.83 17.08
C VAL A 157 0.26 6.40 17.54
N MET A 158 0.74 6.97 18.63
CA MET A 158 2.04 6.60 19.22
C MET A 158 1.98 5.16 19.71
N SER A 159 3.01 4.39 19.36
CA SER A 159 3.08 2.98 19.72
C SER A 159 3.39 2.78 21.21
N THR A 160 2.97 1.63 21.74
CA THR A 160 3.45 1.11 23.03
C THR A 160 4.64 0.15 22.84
N GLU A 161 4.95 -0.22 21.60
CA GLU A 161 6.15 -0.97 21.22
C GLU A 161 7.33 -0.01 21.06
N ILE A 162 8.56 -0.49 21.25
CA ILE A 162 9.77 0.33 21.05
C ILE A 162 10.11 0.37 19.55
N ALA A 163 9.19 0.92 18.76
CA ALA A 163 9.31 1.04 17.32
C ALA A 163 8.57 2.29 16.82
N GLY A 164 9.20 3.05 15.92
CA GLY A 164 8.64 4.30 15.40
C GLY A 164 8.55 5.40 16.45
N LEU A 165 7.50 6.23 16.36
CA LEU A 165 7.15 7.17 17.42
C LEU A 165 6.32 6.44 18.48
N PHE A 166 6.83 6.41 19.71
CA PHE A 166 6.24 5.66 20.82
C PHE A 166 6.20 6.50 22.09
N TYR A 167 5.36 6.09 23.04
CA TYR A 167 5.28 6.72 24.35
C TYR A 167 5.64 5.73 25.47
N ARG A 168 6.12 6.28 26.60
CA ARG A 168 6.42 5.55 27.84
C ARG A 168 6.09 6.44 29.03
N SER A 169 5.52 5.85 30.07
CA SER A 169 5.32 6.48 31.38
C SER A 169 6.43 6.08 32.35
N TYR A 170 6.69 6.93 33.34
CA TYR A 170 7.62 6.63 34.43
C TYR A 170 7.08 7.15 35.76
N ASP A 171 7.40 6.44 36.84
CA ASP A 171 7.00 6.87 38.17
C ASP A 171 7.97 7.95 38.69
N SER A 172 7.47 9.15 38.98
CA SER A 172 8.20 10.13 39.79
C SER A 172 7.66 10.07 41.21
N ALA A 173 8.42 9.46 42.14
CA ALA A 173 8.13 9.43 43.59
C ALA A 173 6.65 9.18 43.95
N GLY A 174 6.04 8.14 43.37
CA GLY A 174 4.70 7.65 43.75
C GLY A 174 3.51 8.26 42.99
N THR A 175 3.74 9.15 42.02
CA THR A 175 2.70 9.56 41.06
C THR A 175 3.09 9.05 39.68
N LYS A 176 2.25 8.19 39.08
CA LYS A 176 2.36 7.82 37.66
C LYS A 176 2.14 9.08 36.82
N LYS A 177 3.08 9.38 35.93
CA LYS A 177 2.94 10.39 34.88
C LYS A 177 3.21 9.74 33.53
#